data_AF-A0A3P1SIN4-F1
#
_entry.id   AF-A0A3P1SIN4-F1
#
_cell.length_a   1.000
_cell.length_b   1.000
_cell.length_c   1.000
_cell.angle_alpha   90.00
_cell.angle_beta   90.00
_cell.angle_gamma   90.00
#
_symmetry.space_group_name_H-M   'P 1'
#
loop_
_entity.id
_entity.type
_entity.pdbx_description
1 polymer ?
#
loop_
_entity_poly.entity_id
_entity_poly.type
_entity_poly.pdbx_seq_one_letter_code
_entity_poly.pdbx_strand_id
1 'polypeptide(L)'
;MEIYTIDYSETFLEHVKNHYHSGQKKICEKIDKLLDEIELHPTTGTGQVEPLKGYGERSVWSRRIDKKHRLTYEVFEEEKRVEILSGYGHYDDE
;
A
#
# COMPACT_ATOMS: atom_id res chain seq x y z
N MET A 1 0.91 -8.39 -20.18
CA MET A 1 0.84 -7.53 -18.99
C MET A 1 1.66 -8.26 -17.94
N GLU A 2 2.73 -7.65 -17.45
CA GLU A 2 3.60 -8.29 -16.46
C GLU A 2 2.96 -8.14 -15.08
N ILE A 3 2.98 -9.21 -14.29
CA ILE A 3 2.40 -9.25 -12.95
C ILE A 3 3.54 -9.03 -11.96
N TYR A 4 3.35 -8.12 -11.01
CA TYR A 4 4.30 -7.89 -9.93
C TYR A 4 4.06 -8.89 -8.80
N THR A 5 5.12 -9.43 -8.22
CA THR A 5 5.02 -10.17 -6.96
C THR A 5 4.88 -9.20 -5.80
N ILE A 6 4.08 -9.56 -4.79
CA ILE A 6 3.88 -8.75 -3.59
C ILE A 6 4.54 -9.41 -2.38
N ASP A 7 5.40 -8.65 -1.71
CA ASP A 7 5.92 -8.95 -0.38
C ASP A 7 5.27 -8.04 0.67
N TYR A 8 5.15 -8.54 1.90
CA TYR A 8 4.54 -7.83 3.01
C TYR A 8 5.56 -7.59 4.11
N SER A 9 5.73 -6.32 4.50
CA SER A 9 6.51 -5.99 5.70
C SER A 9 5.81 -6.48 6.97
N GLU A 10 6.57 -6.72 8.04
CA GLU A 10 6.00 -7.03 9.36
C GLU A 10 5.07 -5.92 9.86
N THR A 11 5.40 -4.66 9.58
CA THR A 11 4.58 -3.49 9.91
C THR A 11 3.21 -3.53 9.23
N PHE A 12 3.17 -3.85 7.92
CA PHE A 12 1.91 -3.98 7.21
C PHE A 12 1.05 -5.11 7.79
N LEU A 13 1.65 -6.28 8.04
CA LEU A 13 0.94 -7.43 8.60
C LEU A 13 0.30 -7.11 9.95
N GLU A 14 1.01 -6.39 10.82
CA GLU A 14 0.48 -5.96 12.12
C GLU A 14 -0.67 -4.94 11.95
N HIS A 15 -0.56 -4.01 11.00
CA HIS A 15 -1.65 -3.06 10.70
C HIS A 15 -2.92 -3.75 10.20
N VAL A 16 -2.80 -4.69 9.25
CA VAL A 16 -3.94 -5.47 8.73
C VAL A 16 -4.58 -6.28 9.86
N LYS A 17 -3.75 -6.92 10.69
CA LYS A 17 -4.20 -7.67 11.87
C LYS A 17 -5.00 -6.76 12.82
N ASN A 18 -4.54 -5.55 13.09
CA ASN A 18 -5.24 -4.60 13.95
C ASN A 18 -6.57 -4.12 13.36
N HIS A 19 -6.63 -3.87 12.04
CA HIS A 19 -7.90 -3.58 11.36
C HIS A 19 -8.89 -4.73 11.46
N TYR A 20 -8.42 -5.96 11.24
CA TYR A 20 -9.24 -7.17 11.32
C TYR A 20 -9.81 -7.38 12.73
N HIS A 21 -8.97 -7.36 13.78
CA HIS A 21 -9.41 -7.55 15.16
C HIS A 21 -10.34 -6.44 15.65
N SER A 22 -10.21 -5.23 15.09
CA SER A 22 -11.08 -4.10 15.39
C SER A 22 -12.41 -4.13 14.60
N GLY A 23 -12.66 -5.17 13.80
CA GLY A 23 -13.90 -5.33 13.03
C GLY A 23 -14.06 -4.33 11.87
N GLN A 24 -12.96 -3.71 11.40
CA GLN A 24 -12.97 -2.68 10.37
C GLN A 24 -13.08 -3.28 8.96
N LYS A 25 -14.14 -4.06 8.70
CA LYS A 25 -14.32 -4.87 7.47
C LYS A 25 -14.14 -4.08 6.18
N LYS A 26 -14.69 -2.87 6.10
CA LYS A 26 -14.58 -1.99 4.92
C LYS A 26 -13.13 -1.59 4.62
N ILE A 27 -12.29 -1.45 5.64
CA ILE A 27 -10.86 -1.16 5.47
C ILE A 27 -10.16 -2.41 4.92
N CYS A 28 -10.39 -3.58 5.50
CA CYS A 28 -9.81 -4.84 5.00
C CYS A 28 -10.20 -5.10 3.54
N GLU A 29 -11.50 -5.01 3.19
CA GLU A 29 -11.98 -5.17 1.82
C GLU A 29 -11.37 -4.16 0.84
N LYS A 30 -11.06 -2.94 1.32
CA LYS A 30 -10.42 -1.91 0.50
C LYS A 30 -8.93 -2.20 0.31
N ILE A 31 -8.24 -2.69 1.34
CA ILE A 31 -6.84 -3.12 1.25
C ILE A 31 -6.73 -4.25 0.23
N ASP A 32 -7.55 -5.30 0.33
CA ASP A 32 -7.52 -6.44 -0.59
C ASP A 32 -7.65 -5.99 -2.06
N LYS A 33 -8.64 -5.13 -2.35
CA LYS A 33 -8.84 -4.57 -3.70
C LYS A 33 -7.67 -3.73 -4.20
N LEU A 34 -6.96 -3.04 -3.30
CA LEU A 34 -5.79 -2.26 -3.68
C LEU A 34 -4.59 -3.16 -3.95
N LEU A 35 -4.43 -4.26 -3.19
CA LEU A 35 -3.38 -5.25 -3.43
C LEU A 35 -3.56 -5.90 -4.81
N ASP A 36 -4.76 -6.40 -5.12
CA ASP A 36 -5.08 -6.98 -6.43
C ASP A 36 -4.76 -6.01 -7.59
N GLU A 37 -5.04 -4.71 -7.41
CA GLU A 37 -4.75 -3.69 -8.42
C GLU A 37 -3.24 -3.37 -8.52
N ILE A 38 -2.52 -3.39 -7.39
CA ILE A 38 -1.08 -3.12 -7.35
C ILE A 38 -0.28 -4.20 -8.07
N GLU A 39 -0.71 -5.46 -8.04
CA GLU A 39 -0.08 -6.55 -8.80
C GLU A 39 -0.03 -6.26 -10.31
N LEU A 40 -1.00 -5.51 -10.84
CA LEU A 40 -1.12 -5.21 -12.27
C LEU A 40 -0.67 -3.79 -12.64
N HIS A 41 -0.93 -2.84 -11.74
CA HIS A 41 -0.84 -1.42 -12.01
C HIS A 41 -0.23 -0.67 -10.84
N PRO A 42 1.02 -0.95 -10.41
CA PRO A 42 1.56 -0.41 -9.17
C PRO A 42 1.62 1.12 -9.12
N THR A 43 1.76 1.81 -10.26
CA THR A 43 1.89 3.28 -10.31
C THR A 43 0.66 4.01 -10.85
N THR A 44 -0.43 3.30 -11.12
CA THR A 44 -1.69 3.87 -11.65
C THR A 44 -2.94 3.17 -11.07
N GLY A 45 -4.13 3.72 -11.31
CA GLY A 45 -5.39 3.09 -10.90
C GLY A 45 -6.08 3.81 -9.74
N THR A 46 -6.79 3.05 -8.91
CA THR A 46 -7.63 3.62 -7.85
C THR A 46 -6.87 3.99 -6.59
N GLY A 47 -7.56 4.71 -5.69
CA GLY A 47 -6.98 5.09 -4.40
C GLY A 47 -6.06 6.30 -4.47
N GLN A 48 -6.18 7.18 -5.47
CA GLN A 48 -5.35 8.40 -5.57
C GLN A 48 -3.86 8.07 -5.44
N VAL A 49 -3.33 7.40 -6.46
CA VAL A 49 -1.95 6.96 -6.49
C VAL A 49 -1.02 8.17 -6.46
N GLU A 50 -0.22 8.29 -5.41
CA GLU A 50 0.66 9.43 -5.15
C GLU A 50 2.10 8.95 -4.90
N PRO A 51 3.10 9.45 -5.64
CA PRO A 51 4.51 9.17 -5.33
C PRO A 51 4.93 9.94 -4.07
N LEU A 52 5.56 9.25 -3.12
CA LEU A 52 6.04 9.87 -1.88
C LEU A 52 7.42 10.49 -2.09
N LYS A 53 7.58 11.72 -1.58
CA LYS A 53 8.85 12.46 -1.61
C LYS A 53 9.72 12.09 -0.40
N GLY A 54 11.02 12.35 -0.48
CA GLY A 54 11.96 12.15 0.63
C GLY A 54 12.60 10.76 0.69
N TYR A 55 12.28 9.88 -0.25
CA TYR A 55 12.83 8.52 -0.34
C TYR A 55 14.03 8.37 -1.30
N GLY A 56 14.57 9.49 -1.80
CA GLY A 56 15.71 9.48 -2.72
C GLY A 56 15.37 8.82 -4.06
N GLU A 57 16.16 7.83 -4.46
CA GLU A 57 15.98 7.06 -5.71
C GLU A 57 14.90 5.97 -5.61
N ARG A 58 14.38 5.71 -4.41
CA ARG A 58 13.36 4.69 -4.17
C ARG A 58 12.01 5.11 -4.75
N SER A 59 11.35 4.17 -5.43
CA SER A 59 10.02 4.37 -6.02
C SER A 59 8.93 4.04 -5.00
N VAL A 60 8.71 4.94 -4.04
CA VAL A 60 7.72 4.76 -2.97
C VAL A 60 6.42 5.47 -3.30
N TRP A 61 5.31 4.79 -3.08
CA TRP A 61 3.97 5.23 -3.44
C TRP A 61 2.99 5.09 -2.28
N SER A 62 1.91 5.84 -2.37
CA SER A 62 0.79 5.82 -1.44
C SER A 62 -0.52 5.69 -2.18
N ARG A 63 -1.45 4.90 -1.62
CA ARG A 63 -2.85 4.84 -2.01
C ARG A 63 -3.76 5.05 -0.81
N ARG A 64 -4.85 5.76 -1.03
CA ARG A 64 -5.95 6.00 -0.10
C ARG A 64 -6.75 4.72 0.15
N ILE A 65 -6.68 4.26 1.39
CA ILE A 65 -7.60 3.25 1.93
C ILE A 65 -8.91 3.96 2.31
N ASP A 66 -8.84 4.97 3.18
CA ASP A 66 -9.97 5.82 3.54
C ASP A 66 -9.50 7.26 3.86
N LYS A 67 -10.31 8.05 4.58
CA LYS A 67 -9.93 9.42 4.92
C LYS A 67 -8.66 9.49 5.79
N LYS A 68 -8.42 8.50 6.65
CA LYS A 68 -7.34 8.48 7.64
C LYS A 68 -6.16 7.61 7.21
N HIS A 69 -6.41 6.47 6.58
CA HIS A 69 -5.42 5.44 6.34
C HIS A 69 -4.89 5.49 4.90
N ARG A 70 -3.61 5.15 4.76
CA ARG A 70 -2.91 4.99 3.48
C ARG A 70 -2.25 3.63 3.43
N LEU A 71 -2.26 3.04 2.24
CA LEU A 71 -1.44 1.90 1.86
C LEU A 71 -0.18 2.45 1.23
N THR A 72 0.97 2.29 1.87
CA THR A 72 2.27 2.69 1.32
C THR A 72 3.06 1.47 0.88
N TYR A 73 3.77 1.60 -0.23
CA TYR A 73 4.51 0.50 -0.84
C TYR A 73 5.67 1.02 -1.70
N GLU A 74 6.67 0.17 -1.93
CA GLU A 74 7.78 0.45 -2.83
C GLU A 74 7.75 -0.46 -4.04
N VAL A 75 8.04 0.10 -5.21
CA VAL A 75 8.03 -0.60 -6.49
C VAL A 75 9.46 -0.84 -6.96
N PHE A 76 9.82 -2.10 -7.13
CA PHE A 76 11.10 -2.55 -7.69
C PHE A 76 10.87 -2.95 -9.15
N GLU A 77 11.02 -1.98 -10.04
CA GLU A 77 10.64 -2.13 -11.45
C GLU A 77 11.41 -3.22 -12.19
N GLU A 78 12.71 -3.34 -11.92
CA GLU A 78 13.57 -4.36 -12.54
C GLU A 78 13.23 -5.78 -12.08
N GLU A 79 12.84 -5.92 -10.81
CA GLU A 79 12.50 -7.20 -10.19
C GLU A 79 11.03 -7.60 -10.42
N LYS A 80 10.21 -6.68 -10.92
CA LYS A 80 8.74 -6.81 -10.96
C LYS A 80 8.21 -7.23 -9.59
N ARG A 81 8.65 -6.52 -8.56
CA ARG A 81 8.31 -6.78 -7.16
C ARG A 81 7.77 -5.52 -6.52
N VAL A 82 6.79 -5.68 -5.64
CA VAL A 82 6.25 -4.61 -4.80
C VAL A 82 6.37 -5.04 -3.35
N GLU A 83 6.94 -4.17 -2.52
CA GLU A 83 6.96 -4.37 -1.06
C GLU A 83 5.92 -3.46 -0.42
N ILE A 84 4.92 -4.06 0.23
CA ILE A 84 3.90 -3.31 0.98
C ILE A 84 4.48 -2.94 2.34
N LEU A 85 4.58 -1.64 2.60
CA LEU A 85 5.27 -1.09 3.76
C LEU A 85 4.32 -0.86 4.93
N SER A 86 3.13 -0.29 4.69
CA SER A 86 2.15 0.01 5.74
C SER A 86 0.73 0.08 5.19
N GLY A 87 -0.26 -0.35 5.98
CA GLY A 87 -1.70 -0.18 5.71
C GLY A 87 -2.38 0.81 6.64
N TYR A 88 -1.60 1.59 7.39
CA TYR A 88 -2.09 2.54 8.39
C TYR A 88 -1.62 3.96 8.05
N GLY A 89 -2.39 4.95 8.49
CA GLY A 89 -2.04 6.35 8.25
C GLY A 89 -0.93 6.79 9.19
N HIS A 90 0.21 7.18 8.63
CA HIS A 90 1.10 8.19 9.22
C HIS A 90 1.72 8.98 8.08
N TYR A 91 1.27 10.22 7.95
CA TYR A 91 2.01 11.45 7.61
C TYR A 91 1.03 12.57 8.01
N ASP A 92 1.48 13.46 8.90
CA ASP A 92 0.76 14.57 9.58
C ASP A 92 -0.09 14.20 10.82
N ASP A 93 0.58 13.87 11.92
CA ASP A 93 0.33 14.56 13.19
C ASP A 93 1.48 15.58 13.37
N GLU A 94 1.46 16.64 12.56
CA GLU A 94 2.08 17.95 12.89
C GLU A 94 0.98 19.01 12.91
#